data_AF-A0A2S9FN91-F1
#
_entry.id   AF-A0A2S9FN91-F1
#
_cell.length_a   1.000
_cell.length_b   1.000
_cell.length_c   1.000
_cell.angle_alpha   90.00
_cell.angle_beta   90.00
_cell.angle_gamma   90.00
#
_symmetry.space_group_name_H-M   'P 1'
#
loop_
_entity.id
_entity.type
_entity.pdbx_description
1 polymer ?
#
loop_
_entity_poly.entity_id
_entity_poly.type
_entity_poly.pdbx_seq_one_letter_code
_entity_poly.pdbx_strand_id
1 'polypeptide(L)'
;KLLVFLPLAHVLARALTIGAFANGVTLGFTSDIKNLVAMLAVFQPTLVVSVPRVFEKVYNTAELNAENSGKGKIFAAAADTAIEWSKAQETGGPGLLLKLKHAVFDKLVYGKLRAALGGHCHAAISGGAP
;
A
#
# COMPACT_ATOMS: atom_id res chain seq x y z
N LYS A 1 13.69 -4.77 -0.43
CA LYS A 1 13.41 -4.88 -1.89
C LYS A 1 12.51 -3.72 -2.32
N LEU A 2 12.83 -3.04 -3.42
CA LEU A 2 12.03 -1.96 -3.99
C LEU A 2 11.68 -2.31 -5.44
N LEU A 3 10.39 -2.26 -5.80
CA LEU A 3 9.93 -2.42 -7.17
C LEU A 3 9.69 -1.04 -7.79
N VAL A 4 10.40 -0.74 -8.87
CA VAL A 4 10.29 0.51 -9.64
C VAL A 4 9.55 0.22 -10.93
N PHE A 5 8.38 0.84 -11.08
CA PHE A 5 7.57 0.75 -12.31
C PHE A 5 7.30 2.12 -12.95
N LEU A 6 7.93 3.17 -12.42
CA LEU A 6 7.95 4.49 -13.03
C LEU A 6 9.19 4.63 -13.93
N PRO A 7 9.10 5.38 -15.03
CA PRO A 7 10.26 5.69 -15.86
C PRO A 7 11.36 6.37 -15.04
N LEU A 8 12.63 6.01 -15.27
CA LEU A 8 13.78 6.67 -14.63
C LEU A 8 13.96 8.14 -15.05
N ALA A 9 13.26 8.58 -16.10
CA ALA A 9 13.13 9.99 -16.44
C ALA A 9 12.40 10.78 -15.34
N HIS A 10 11.57 10.12 -14.53
CA HIS A 10 10.87 10.75 -13.42
C HIS A 10 11.80 10.90 -12.21
N VAL A 11 11.91 12.13 -11.69
CA VAL A 11 12.84 12.45 -10.58
C VAL A 11 12.64 11.57 -9.35
N LEU A 12 11.39 11.26 -8.98
CA LEU A 12 11.06 10.35 -7.88
C LEU A 12 11.65 8.95 -8.09
N ALA A 13 11.45 8.36 -9.27
CA ALA A 13 11.94 7.03 -9.60
C ALA A 13 13.47 7.00 -9.57
N ARG A 14 14.10 8.04 -10.13
CA ARG A 14 15.56 8.19 -10.14
C ARG A 14 16.13 8.34 -8.73
N ALA A 15 15.57 9.24 -7.92
CA ALA A 15 16.03 9.50 -6.56
C ALA A 15 15.94 8.24 -5.68
N LEU A 16 14.82 7.52 -5.73
CA LEU A 16 14.63 6.29 -4.96
C LEU A 16 15.50 5.15 -5.47
N THR A 17 15.71 5.04 -6.78
CA THR A 17 16.62 4.03 -7.34
C THR A 17 18.05 4.26 -6.85
N ILE A 18 18.54 5.51 -6.91
CA ILE A 18 19.87 5.86 -6.43
C ILE A 18 19.99 5.63 -4.92
N GLY A 19 19.01 6.09 -4.13
CA GLY A 19 18.99 5.89 -2.68
C GLY A 19 18.94 4.41 -2.29
N ALA A 20 18.09 3.62 -2.94
CA ALA A 20 18.01 2.17 -2.73
C ALA A 20 19.32 1.47 -3.08
N PHE A 21 19.94 1.83 -4.20
CA PHE A 21 21.23 1.29 -4.61
C PHE A 21 22.33 1.61 -3.59
N ALA A 22 22.41 2.86 -3.11
CA ALA A 22 23.37 3.29 -2.11
C ALA A 22 23.21 2.59 -0.74
N ASN A 23 21.99 2.11 -0.43
CA ASN A 23 21.69 1.41 0.82
C ASN A 23 21.67 -0.13 0.66
N GLY A 24 22.15 -0.67 -0.47
CA GLY A 24 22.19 -2.12 -0.70
C GLY A 24 20.80 -2.78 -0.85
N VAL A 25 19.78 -2.01 -1.20
CA VAL A 25 18.41 -2.52 -1.39
C VAL A 25 18.29 -3.19 -2.75
N THR A 26 17.78 -4.42 -2.79
CA THR A 26 17.46 -5.10 -4.05
C THR A 26 16.39 -4.34 -4.85
N LEU A 27 16.73 -3.96 -6.08
CA LEU A 27 15.87 -3.24 -7.01
C LEU A 27 15.28 -4.19 -8.05
N GLY A 28 13.97 -4.07 -8.30
CA GLY A 28 13.28 -4.68 -9.43
C GLY A 28 12.73 -3.61 -10.35
N PHE A 29 12.76 -3.84 -11.66
CA PHE A 29 12.21 -2.92 -12.66
C PHE A 29 11.12 -3.61 -13.47
N THR A 30 10.01 -2.92 -13.71
CA THR A 30 8.96 -3.40 -14.62
C THR A 30 8.32 -2.25 -15.37
N SER A 31 8.00 -2.44 -16.66
CA SER A 31 7.21 -1.49 -17.46
C SER A 31 5.73 -1.88 -17.54
N ASP A 32 5.35 -3.05 -17.02
CA ASP A 32 4.00 -3.58 -17.13
C ASP A 32 3.15 -3.19 -15.91
N ILE A 33 2.57 -2.00 -16.02
CA ILE A 33 1.65 -1.43 -15.02
C ILE A 33 0.33 -2.23 -14.97
N LYS A 34 -0.06 -2.91 -16.06
CA LYS A 34 -1.33 -3.65 -16.12
C LYS A 34 -1.32 -4.82 -15.13
N ASN A 35 -0.20 -5.53 -15.08
CA ASN A 35 0.01 -6.69 -14.20
C ASN A 35 0.77 -6.36 -12.91
N LEU A 36 0.87 -5.07 -12.53
CA LEU A 36 1.67 -4.63 -11.39
C LEU A 36 1.29 -5.34 -10.08
N VAL A 37 0.00 -5.50 -9.78
CA VAL A 37 -0.44 -6.15 -8.52
C VAL A 37 0.03 -7.61 -8.46
N ALA A 38 -0.03 -8.35 -9.57
CA ALA A 38 0.49 -9.71 -9.63
C ALA A 38 2.01 -9.73 -9.46
N MET A 39 2.73 -8.77 -10.03
CA MET A 39 4.18 -8.65 -9.84
C MET A 39 4.56 -8.30 -8.40
N LEU A 40 3.79 -7.43 -7.73
CA LEU A 40 4.00 -7.10 -6.32
C LEU A 40 3.88 -8.36 -5.44
N ALA A 41 2.90 -9.23 -5.74
CA ALA A 41 2.72 -10.49 -5.04
C ALA A 41 3.92 -11.44 -5.20
N VAL A 42 4.53 -11.51 -6.39
CA VAL A 42 5.69 -12.38 -6.66
C VAL A 42 7.00 -11.77 -6.13
N PHE A 43 7.22 -10.47 -6.35
CA PHE A 43 8.47 -9.80 -5.99
C PHE A 43 8.58 -9.57 -4.47
N GLN A 44 7.44 -9.45 -3.79
CA GLN A 44 7.34 -9.21 -2.34
C GLN A 44 8.20 -8.03 -1.88
N PRO A 45 7.94 -6.81 -2.38
CA PRO A 45 8.69 -5.63 -1.99
C PRO A 45 8.51 -5.31 -0.51
N THR A 46 9.53 -4.70 0.08
CA THR A 46 9.48 -4.14 1.44
C THR A 46 9.10 -2.66 1.42
N LEU A 47 9.38 -2.01 0.29
CA LEU A 47 9.07 -0.62 -0.01
C LEU A 47 8.42 -0.57 -1.39
N VAL A 48 7.27 0.10 -1.50
CA VAL A 48 6.62 0.36 -2.79
C VAL A 48 6.65 1.86 -3.05
N VAL A 49 7.14 2.28 -4.21
CA VAL A 49 6.87 3.63 -4.71
C VAL A 49 5.74 3.56 -5.72
N SER A 50 4.79 4.49 -5.62
CA SER A 50 3.61 4.44 -6.47
C SER A 50 2.97 5.83 -6.65
N VAL A 51 2.05 5.91 -7.60
CA VAL A 51 1.19 7.07 -7.82
C VAL A 51 -0.19 6.82 -7.20
N PRO A 52 -0.98 7.87 -6.89
CA PRO A 52 -2.32 7.74 -6.30
C PRO A 52 -3.21 6.72 -7.02
N ARG A 53 -3.20 6.74 -8.36
CA ARG A 53 -4.04 5.86 -9.19
C ARG A 53 -3.87 4.36 -8.95
N VAL A 54 -2.66 3.92 -8.58
CA VAL A 54 -2.40 2.50 -8.29
C VAL A 54 -2.99 2.11 -6.94
N PHE A 55 -2.85 2.98 -5.92
CA PHE A 55 -3.48 2.76 -4.62
C PHE A 55 -5.01 2.74 -4.74
N GLU A 56 -5.58 3.66 -5.52
CA GLU A 56 -7.02 3.65 -5.86
C GLU A 56 -7.43 2.31 -6.50
N LYS A 57 -6.64 1.79 -7.46
CA LYS A 57 -6.95 0.51 -8.10
C LYS A 57 -6.94 -0.65 -7.10
N VAL A 58 -5.95 -0.69 -6.20
CA VAL A 58 -5.88 -1.71 -5.14
C VAL A 58 -7.06 -1.58 -4.17
N TYR A 59 -7.40 -0.36 -3.76
CA TYR A 59 -8.54 -0.07 -2.90
C TYR A 59 -9.85 -0.52 -3.54
N ASN A 60 -10.17 -0.05 -4.75
CA ASN A 60 -11.41 -0.38 -5.46
C ASN A 60 -11.54 -1.89 -5.71
N THR A 61 -10.42 -2.56 -6.03
CA THR A 61 -10.43 -4.03 -6.21
C THR A 61 -10.75 -4.73 -4.89
N ALA A 62 -10.20 -4.26 -3.77
CA ALA A 62 -10.47 -4.84 -2.46
C ALA A 62 -11.91 -4.56 -1.98
N GLU A 63 -12.44 -3.37 -2.25
CA GLU A 63 -13.81 -2.97 -1.96
C GLU A 63 -14.81 -3.84 -2.73
N LEU A 64 -14.66 -3.95 -4.05
CA LEU A 64 -15.51 -4.81 -4.90
C LEU A 64 -15.50 -6.27 -4.43
N ASN A 65 -14.33 -6.79 -4.06
CA ASN A 65 -14.23 -8.15 -3.52
C ASN A 65 -14.95 -8.30 -2.17
N ALA A 66 -14.91 -7.27 -1.32
CA ALA A 66 -15.63 -7.26 -0.06
C ALA A 66 -17.14 -7.18 -0.27
N GLU A 67 -17.62 -6.36 -1.21
CA GLU A 67 -19.03 -6.29 -1.60
C GLU A 67 -19.55 -7.63 -2.14
N ASN A 68 -18.82 -8.23 -3.08
CA ASN A 68 -19.15 -9.55 -3.64
C ASN A 68 -19.20 -10.65 -2.57
N SER A 69 -18.43 -10.49 -1.49
CA SER A 69 -18.41 -11.42 -0.35
C SER A 69 -19.46 -11.10 0.73
N GLY A 70 -20.34 -10.11 0.51
CA GLY A 70 -21.33 -9.65 1.50
C GLY A 70 -20.73 -8.86 2.68
N LYS A 71 -19.46 -8.44 2.58
CA LYS A 71 -18.68 -7.79 3.64
C LYS A 71 -18.41 -6.30 3.36
N GLY A 72 -19.12 -5.68 2.43
CA GLY A 72 -18.94 -4.26 2.08
C GLY A 72 -19.00 -3.31 3.29
N LYS A 73 -19.99 -3.49 4.18
CA LYS A 73 -20.11 -2.69 5.43
C LYS A 73 -18.90 -2.82 6.36
N ILE A 74 -18.28 -4.02 6.41
CA ILE A 74 -17.08 -4.27 7.21
C ILE A 74 -15.88 -3.54 6.59
N PHE A 75 -15.78 -3.54 5.26
CA PHE A 75 -14.74 -2.84 4.54
C PHE A 75 -14.84 -1.32 4.73
N ALA A 76 -16.04 -0.74 4.62
CA ALA A 76 -16.27 0.68 4.89
C ALA A 76 -15.89 1.06 6.32
N ALA A 77 -16.34 0.30 7.33
CA ALA A 77 -15.98 0.53 8.72
C ALA A 77 -14.45 0.39 8.97
N ALA A 78 -13.78 -0.51 8.25
CA ALA A 78 -12.33 -0.64 8.29
C ALA A 78 -11.63 0.58 7.67
N ALA A 79 -12.16 1.13 6.57
CA ALA A 79 -11.64 2.34 5.95
C ALA A 79 -11.78 3.55 6.89
N ASP A 80 -12.95 3.74 7.50
CA ASP A 80 -13.19 4.81 8.48
C ASP A 80 -12.24 4.70 9.67
N THR A 81 -12.05 3.48 10.20
CA THR A 81 -11.11 3.22 11.31
C THR A 81 -9.66 3.53 10.92
N ALA A 82 -9.27 3.24 9.67
CA ALA A 82 -7.92 3.55 9.18
C ALA A 82 -7.69 5.07 9.06
N ILE A 83 -8.72 5.82 8.64
CA ILE A 83 -8.68 7.28 8.56
C ILE A 83 -8.56 7.88 9.97
N GLU A 84 -9.37 7.41 10.93
CA GLU A 84 -9.28 7.84 12.33
C GLU A 84 -7.90 7.53 12.93
N TRP A 85 -7.37 6.34 12.66
CA TRP A 85 -6.02 5.95 13.08
C TRP A 85 -4.95 6.88 12.53
N SER A 86 -5.02 7.21 11.24
CA SER A 86 -4.08 8.12 10.59
C SER A 86 -4.11 9.51 11.22
N LYS A 87 -5.31 10.05 11.49
CA LYS A 87 -5.47 11.36 12.15
C LYS A 87 -4.96 11.33 13.59
N ALA A 88 -5.22 10.24 14.32
CA ALA A 88 -4.78 10.10 15.71
C ALA A 88 -3.25 10.04 15.82
N GLN A 89 -2.56 9.49 14.82
CA GLN A 89 -1.08 9.52 14.76
C GLN A 89 -0.52 10.95 14.73
N GLU A 90 -1.24 11.91 14.14
CA GLU A 90 -0.79 13.31 14.06
C GLU A 90 -1.02 14.08 15.37
N THR A 91 -1.98 13.66 16.20
CA THR A 91 -2.45 14.41 17.38
C THR A 91 -1.97 13.87 18.72
N GLY A 92 -1.05 12.89 18.73
CA GLY A 92 -0.46 12.32 19.96
C GLY A 92 -0.73 10.83 20.18
N GLY A 93 -1.35 10.16 19.20
CA GLY A 93 -1.49 8.71 19.13
C GLY A 93 -2.92 8.21 19.37
N PRO A 94 -3.23 6.99 18.90
CA PRO A 94 -4.58 6.41 18.99
C PRO A 94 -4.91 5.95 20.41
N GLY A 95 -6.13 6.27 20.87
CA GLY A 95 -6.67 5.76 22.12
C GLY A 95 -6.83 4.24 22.14
N LEU A 96 -6.98 3.64 23.33
CA LEU A 96 -7.08 2.18 23.53
C LEU A 96 -8.20 1.53 22.69
N LEU A 97 -9.35 2.20 22.59
CA LEU A 97 -10.50 1.71 21.83
C LEU A 97 -10.22 1.69 20.31
N LEU A 98 -9.53 2.71 19.80
CA LEU A 98 -9.13 2.79 18.40
C LEU A 98 -8.05 1.76 18.06
N LYS A 99 -7.13 1.47 18.99
CA LYS A 99 -6.16 0.36 18.87
C LYS A 99 -6.82 -1.00 18.75
N LEU A 100 -7.82 -1.28 19.58
CA LEU A 100 -8.57 -2.54 19.50
C LEU A 100 -9.34 -2.67 18.17
N LYS A 101 -10.06 -1.62 17.77
CA LYS A 101 -10.75 -1.60 16.47
C LYS A 101 -9.79 -1.83 15.31
N HIS A 102 -8.67 -1.10 15.29
CA HIS A 102 -7.66 -1.23 14.25
C HIS A 102 -7.07 -2.64 14.22
N ALA A 103 -6.79 -3.26 15.36
CA ALA A 103 -6.28 -4.64 15.44
C ALA A 103 -7.28 -5.68 14.89
N VAL A 104 -8.59 -5.48 15.11
CA VAL A 104 -9.64 -6.34 14.55
C VAL A 104 -9.66 -6.22 13.02
N PHE A 105 -9.67 -5.00 12.50
CA PHE A 105 -9.66 -4.78 11.05
C PHE A 105 -8.32 -5.15 10.39
N ASP A 106 -7.23 -5.15 11.14
CA ASP A 106 -5.93 -5.63 10.69
C ASP A 106 -5.99 -7.08 10.22
N LYS A 107 -6.68 -7.93 11.00
CA LYS A 107 -6.86 -9.34 10.67
C LYS A 107 -7.96 -9.58 9.62
N LEU A 108 -9.02 -8.78 9.63
CA LEU A 108 -10.18 -8.98 8.74
C LEU A 108 -9.99 -8.40 7.34
N VAL A 109 -9.32 -7.26 7.23
CA VAL A 109 -9.25 -6.44 6.00
C VAL A 109 -7.81 -6.09 5.62
N TYR A 110 -7.05 -5.42 6.51
CA TYR A 110 -5.74 -4.86 6.13
C TYR A 110 -4.71 -5.94 5.75
N GLY A 111 -4.79 -7.13 6.36
CA GLY A 111 -3.97 -8.29 5.97
C GLY A 111 -4.13 -8.66 4.48
N LYS A 112 -5.35 -8.57 3.93
CA LYS A 112 -5.60 -8.86 2.50
C LYS A 112 -5.02 -7.79 1.60
N LEU A 113 -5.13 -6.52 1.99
CA LEU A 113 -4.53 -5.40 1.27
C LEU A 113 -2.99 -5.50 1.26
N ARG A 114 -2.37 -5.82 2.41
CA ARG A 114 -0.92 -6.06 2.49
C ARG A 114 -0.49 -7.27 1.67
N ALA A 115 -1.28 -8.34 1.66
CA ALA A 115 -1.01 -9.51 0.83
C ALA A 115 -1.02 -9.15 -0.68
N ALA A 116 -1.91 -8.28 -1.12
CA ALA A 116 -1.93 -7.79 -2.51
C ALA A 116 -0.66 -6.98 -2.88
N LEU A 117 0.02 -6.40 -1.90
CA LEU A 117 1.32 -5.73 -2.07
C LEU A 117 2.53 -6.67 -1.90
N GLY A 118 2.30 -7.99 -1.73
CA GLY A 118 3.36 -8.99 -1.53
C GLY A 118 3.64 -9.37 -0.06
N GLY A 119 2.84 -8.89 0.88
CA GLY A 119 2.83 -9.32 2.28
C GLY A 119 3.96 -8.77 3.17
N HIS A 120 5.05 -8.28 2.57
CA HIS A 120 6.24 -7.77 3.28
C HIS A 120 6.40 -6.26 3.19
N CYS A 121 5.42 -5.57 2.59
CA CYS A 121 5.47 -4.12 2.41
C CYS A 121 5.28 -3.44 3.77
N HIS A 122 6.30 -2.71 4.23
CA HIS A 122 6.28 -1.97 5.49
C HIS A 122 6.11 -0.46 5.26
N ALA A 123 6.45 0.02 4.07
CA ALA A 123 6.34 1.43 3.73
C ALA A 123 5.88 1.60 2.28
N ALA A 124 5.06 2.61 2.07
CA ALA A 124 4.61 3.04 0.76
C ALA A 124 4.96 4.52 0.59
N ILE A 125 5.60 4.86 -0.52
CA ILE A 125 5.88 6.25 -0.90
C ILE A 125 4.95 6.56 -2.06
N SER A 126 4.08 7.54 -1.86
CA SER A 126 3.25 8.08 -2.94
C SER A 126 3.83 9.40 -3.41
N GLY A 127 4.03 9.55 -4.71
CA GLY A 127 4.40 10.82 -5.31
C GLY A 127 3.68 10.99 -6.64
N GLY A 128 2.95 12.09 -6.78
CA GLY A 128 2.29 12.48 -8.01
C GLY A 128 2.65 13.91 -8.37
N ALA A 129 2.99 14.13 -9.65
CA ALA A 129 2.81 15.42 -10.29
C ALA A 129 1.48 15.35 -11.07
N PRO A 130 0.72 16.46 -11.18
CA PRO A 130 -0.50 16.51 -11.98
C PRO A 130 -0.28 16.07 -13.44
#